data_AF-A0A059FZ36-F1
#
_entry.id   AF-A0A059FZ36-F1
#
_cell.length_a   1.000
_cell.length_b   1.000
_cell.length_c   1.000
_cell.angle_alpha   90.00
_cell.angle_beta   90.00
_cell.angle_gamma   90.00
#
_symmetry.space_group_name_H-M   'P 1'
#
loop_
_entity.id
_entity.type
_entity.pdbx_description
1 polymer ?
#
loop_
_entity_poly.entity_id
_entity_poly.type
_entity_poly.pdbx_seq_one_letter_code
_entity_poly.pdbx_strand_id
1 'polypeptide(L)'
;MEGDTPTAVELFRLSLKPPEENNAGWNEYVRANIAFLEGDFERLLNEREALSAMARPGYGDINLGVVNGLIACFGRTYLDAYTTAECDRRPMQ
;
A
#
# COMPACT_ATOMS: atom_id res chain seq x y z
N MET A 1 19.98 12.51 -1.27
CA MET A 1 19.31 11.91 -0.08
C MET A 1 17.83 11.92 -0.40
N GLU A 2 17.36 10.90 -1.13
CA GLU A 2 15.96 10.76 -1.52
C GLU A 2 15.56 9.32 -1.23
N GLY A 3 14.40 9.16 -0.60
CA GLY A 3 13.77 7.93 -0.08
C GLY A 3 14.52 6.63 -0.33
N ASP A 4 15.22 6.14 0.69
CA ASP A 4 16.02 4.92 0.66
C ASP A 4 15.12 3.67 0.50
N THR A 5 14.69 3.44 -0.74
CA THR A 5 13.79 2.37 -1.18
C THR A 5 14.17 1.00 -0.62
N PRO A 6 15.45 0.56 -0.62
CA PRO A 6 15.84 -0.74 -0.07
C PRO A 6 15.54 -0.86 1.43
N THR A 7 15.80 0.20 2.20
CA THR A 7 15.54 0.24 3.64
C THR A 7 14.03 0.25 3.93
N ALA A 8 13.26 1.01 3.16
CA ALA A 8 11.80 1.06 3.30
C ALA A 8 11.14 -0.28 2.98
N VAL A 9 11.58 -0.95 1.89
CA VAL A 9 11.09 -2.27 1.51
C VAL A 9 11.33 -3.29 2.63
N GLU A 10 12.51 -3.29 3.24
CA GLU A 10 12.81 -4.22 4.33
C GLU A 10 11.94 -3.97 5.57
N LEU A 11 11.72 -2.70 5.95
CA LEU A 11 10.82 -2.34 7.04
C LEU A 11 9.38 -2.81 6.78
N PHE A 12 8.91 -2.72 5.53
CA PHE A 12 7.61 -3.27 5.15
C PHE A 12 7.60 -4.80 5.27
N ARG A 13 8.63 -5.50 4.79
CA ARG A 13 8.71 -6.97 4.87
C ARG A 13 8.64 -7.46 6.32
N LEU A 14 9.30 -6.77 7.26
CA LEU A 14 9.24 -7.09 8.69
C LEU A 14 7.82 -6.92 9.29
N SER A 15 6.94 -6.18 8.62
CA SER A 15 5.56 -5.96 9.06
C SER A 15 4.59 -7.04 8.58
N LEU A 16 5.02 -7.95 7.70
CA LEU A 16 4.19 -9.07 7.25
C LEU A 16 3.83 -9.98 8.42
N LYS A 17 2.58 -10.44 8.43
CA LYS A 17 2.01 -11.30 9.46
C LYS A 17 1.87 -12.74 8.96
N PRO A 18 1.93 -13.74 9.86
CA PRO A 18 1.47 -15.08 9.53
C PRO A 18 0.05 -15.06 8.93
N PRO A 19 -0.31 -16.00 8.04
CA PRO A 19 -1.64 -16.02 7.41
C PRO A 19 -2.79 -15.99 8.41
N GLU A 20 -2.62 -16.61 9.58
CA GLU A 20 -3.60 -16.67 10.68
C GLU A 20 -3.83 -15.31 11.35
N GLU A 21 -2.87 -14.38 11.22
CA GLU A 21 -2.90 -13.03 11.76
C GLU A 21 -3.14 -11.96 10.67
N ASN A 22 -3.33 -12.37 9.42
CA ASN A 22 -3.60 -11.46 8.30
C ASN A 22 -5.03 -10.90 8.35
N ASN A 23 -5.24 -9.95 9.25
CA ASN A 23 -6.54 -9.36 9.48
C ASN A 23 -6.80 -8.22 8.47
N ALA A 24 -8.00 -8.22 7.87
CA ALA A 24 -8.50 -7.17 6.98
C ALA A 24 -7.56 -6.82 5.81
N GLY A 25 -6.79 -7.80 5.31
CA GLY A 25 -5.91 -7.62 4.17
C GLY A 25 -4.59 -6.89 4.50
N TRP A 26 -4.15 -6.89 5.76
CA TRP A 26 -2.92 -6.20 6.18
C TRP A 26 -1.70 -6.58 5.32
N ASN A 27 -1.51 -7.86 5.02
CA ASN A 27 -0.37 -8.30 4.24
C ASN A 27 -0.45 -7.83 2.79
N GLU A 28 -1.65 -7.77 2.20
CA GLU A 28 -1.91 -7.27 0.86
C GLU A 28 -1.58 -5.78 0.79
N TYR A 29 -1.98 -5.01 1.81
CA TYR A 29 -1.55 -3.61 1.96
C TYR A 29 -0.02 -3.49 2.02
N VAL A 30 0.66 -4.28 2.85
CA VAL A 30 2.12 -4.25 2.97
C VAL A 30 2.80 -4.60 1.63
N ARG A 31 2.33 -5.65 0.95
CA ARG A 31 2.89 -6.08 -0.35
C ARG A 31 2.63 -5.06 -1.46
N ALA A 32 1.49 -4.38 -1.45
CA ALA A 32 1.21 -3.27 -2.35
C ALA A 32 2.21 -2.12 -2.18
N ASN A 33 2.52 -1.73 -0.94
CA ASN A 33 3.53 -0.69 -0.68
C ASN A 33 4.93 -1.10 -1.15
N ILE A 34 5.31 -2.38 -0.94
CA ILE A 34 6.56 -2.93 -1.47
C ILE A 34 6.59 -2.87 -3.00
N ALA A 35 5.50 -3.30 -3.67
CA ALA A 35 5.40 -3.27 -5.12
C ALA A 35 5.54 -1.84 -5.69
N PHE A 36 4.91 -0.85 -5.05
CA PHE A 36 5.08 0.56 -5.42
C PHE A 36 6.55 1.00 -5.29
N LEU A 37 7.20 0.68 -4.16
CA LEU A 37 8.60 1.02 -3.90
C LEU A 37 9.55 0.35 -4.90
N GLU A 38 9.27 -0.89 -5.28
CA GLU A 38 10.04 -1.66 -6.26
C GLU A 38 9.75 -1.23 -7.71
N GLY A 39 8.78 -0.35 -7.95
CA GLY A 39 8.38 0.07 -9.29
C GLY A 39 7.63 -1.02 -10.07
N ASP A 40 7.01 -1.97 -9.38
CA ASP A 40 6.25 -3.08 -9.95
C ASP A 40 4.74 -2.75 -9.97
N PHE A 41 4.28 -2.17 -11.08
CA PHE A 41 2.88 -1.76 -11.21
C PHE A 41 1.92 -2.95 -11.30
N GLU A 42 2.30 -4.02 -11.98
CA GLU A 42 1.44 -5.21 -12.14
C GLU A 42 1.19 -5.86 -10.78
N ARG A 43 2.24 -6.02 -9.97
CA ARG A 43 2.11 -6.54 -8.61
C ARG A 43 1.31 -5.60 -7.72
N LEU A 44 1.49 -4.28 -7.85
CA LEU A 44 0.68 -3.30 -7.12
C LEU A 44 -0.82 -3.46 -7.40
N LEU A 45 -1.20 -3.65 -8.67
CA LEU A 45 -2.60 -3.89 -9.04
C LEU A 45 -3.12 -5.22 -8.47
N ASN A 46 -2.34 -6.30 -8.54
CA ASN A 46 -2.74 -7.60 -8.02
C ASN A 46 -3.00 -7.56 -6.50
N GLU A 47 -2.12 -6.91 -5.74
CA GLU A 47 -2.27 -6.77 -4.30
C GLU A 47 -3.44 -5.83 -3.94
N ARG A 48 -3.72 -4.81 -4.76
CA ARG A 48 -4.92 -3.98 -4.62
C ARG A 48 -6.19 -4.80 -4.77
N GLU A 49 -6.28 -5.66 -5.79
CA GLU A 49 -7.45 -6.52 -5.97
C GLU A 49 -7.63 -7.46 -4.79
N ALA A 50 -6.55 -8.11 -4.34
CA ALA A 50 -6.56 -8.99 -3.17
C ALA A 50 -6.99 -8.24 -1.89
N LEU A 51 -6.44 -7.05 -1.66
CA LEU A 51 -6.82 -6.19 -0.55
C LEU A 51 -8.30 -5.83 -0.60
N SER A 52 -8.82 -5.48 -1.77
CA SER A 52 -10.23 -5.10 -1.93
C SER A 52 -11.21 -6.23 -1.56
N ALA A 53 -10.80 -7.49 -1.75
CA ALA A 53 -11.60 -8.66 -1.39
C ALA A 53 -11.62 -8.95 0.13
N MET A 54 -10.61 -8.46 0.87
CA MET A 54 -10.43 -8.73 2.31
C MET A 54 -10.71 -7.51 3.20
N ALA A 55 -10.61 -6.30 2.64
CA ALA A 55 -10.78 -5.05 3.36
C ALA A 55 -12.17 -5.00 4.04
N ARG A 56 -12.16 -4.54 5.29
CA ARG A 56 -13.38 -4.28 6.07
C ARG A 56 -13.47 -2.79 6.40
N PRO A 57 -14.68 -2.25 6.64
CA PRO A 57 -14.85 -0.87 7.06
C PRO A 57 -13.98 -0.51 8.27
N GLY A 58 -13.48 0.73 8.32
CA GLY A 58 -12.45 1.17 9.25
C GLY A 58 -11.05 0.96 8.68
N TYR A 59 -10.10 0.42 9.43
CA TYR A 59 -8.69 0.37 8.98
C TYR A 59 -8.46 -0.28 7.60
N GLY A 60 -9.29 -1.23 7.18
CA GLY A 60 -9.19 -1.84 5.86
C GLY A 60 -9.54 -0.88 4.71
N ASP A 61 -10.55 -0.02 4.89
CA ASP A 61 -10.94 0.95 3.86
C ASP A 61 -9.91 2.10 3.72
N ILE A 62 -9.28 2.50 4.83
CA ILE A 62 -8.17 3.45 4.84
C ILE A 62 -6.98 2.88 4.07
N ASN A 63 -6.58 1.63 4.35
CA ASN A 63 -5.46 0.98 3.67
C ASN A 63 -5.74 0.80 2.17
N LEU A 64 -6.97 0.42 1.80
CA LEU A 64 -7.37 0.35 0.40
C LEU A 64 -7.31 1.72 -0.28
N GLY A 65 -7.71 2.78 0.41
CA GLY A 65 -7.58 4.15 -0.04
C GLY A 65 -6.12 4.57 -0.29
N VAL A 66 -5.20 4.21 0.61
CA VAL A 66 -3.76 4.44 0.39
C VAL A 66 -3.29 3.75 -0.89
N VAL A 67 -3.60 2.47 -1.08
CA VAL A 67 -3.17 1.71 -2.26
C VAL A 67 -3.77 2.28 -3.55
N ASN A 68 -5.03 2.70 -3.54
CA ASN A 68 -5.65 3.37 -4.68
C ASN A 68 -4.93 4.70 -5.02
N GLY A 69 -4.43 5.41 -4.01
CA GLY A 69 -3.63 6.62 -4.19
C GLY A 69 -2.26 6.35 -4.81
N LEU A 70 -1.56 5.32 -4.32
CA LEU A 70 -0.30 4.85 -4.88
C LEU A 70 -0.45 4.47 -6.36
N ILE A 71 -1.55 3.80 -6.73
CA ILE A 71 -1.86 3.47 -8.13
C ILE A 71 -2.07 4.75 -8.96
N ALA A 72 -2.84 5.71 -8.44
CA ALA A 72 -3.13 6.95 -9.15
C ALA A 72 -1.89 7.81 -9.41
N CYS A 73 -0.91 7.74 -8.52
CA CYS A 73 0.33 8.52 -8.57
C CYS A 73 1.56 7.63 -8.74
N PHE A 74 1.42 6.53 -9.47
CA PHE A 74 2.51 5.60 -9.71
C PHE A 74 3.71 6.28 -10.40
N GLY A 75 4.92 5.91 -9.97
CA GLY A 75 6.18 6.49 -10.46
C GLY A 75 6.62 7.76 -9.73
N ARG A 76 5.80 8.31 -8.83
CA ARG A 76 6.24 9.36 -7.89
C ARG A 76 7.02 8.78 -6.72
N THR A 77 7.68 9.63 -5.94
CA THR A 77 8.27 9.18 -4.67
C THR A 77 7.17 8.68 -3.73
N TYR A 78 7.50 7.71 -2.88
CA TYR A 78 6.54 7.16 -1.92
C TYR A 78 5.90 8.25 -1.03
N LEU A 79 6.71 9.18 -0.53
CA LEU A 79 6.23 10.27 0.31
C LEU A 79 5.22 11.16 -0.43
N ASP A 80 5.50 11.48 -1.70
CA ASP A 80 4.62 12.33 -2.51
C ASP A 80 3.28 11.63 -2.78
N ALA A 81 3.32 10.36 -3.22
CA ALA A 81 2.13 9.57 -3.49
C ALA A 81 1.29 9.29 -2.23
N TYR A 82 1.91 9.23 -1.05
CA TYR A 82 1.23 8.95 0.22
C TYR A 82 0.60 10.19 0.88
N THR A 83 1.16 11.38 0.65
CA THR A 83 0.80 12.60 1.41
C THR A 83 0.09 13.68 0.60
N THR A 84 0.21 13.69 -0.72
CA THR A 84 -0.39 14.75 -1.53
C THR A 84 -1.90 14.54 -1.73
N ALA A 85 -2.65 15.64 -1.69
CA ALA A 85 -4.09 15.64 -1.87
C ALA A 85 -4.54 15.08 -3.24
N GLU A 86 -3.71 15.21 -4.27
CA GLU A 86 -3.97 14.64 -5.60
C GLU A 86 -4.06 13.11 -5.56
N CYS A 87 -3.26 12.49 -4.70
CA CYS A 87 -3.16 11.05 -4.55
C CYS A 87 -4.04 10.52 -3.40
N ASP A 88 -4.69 11.38 -2.61
CA ASP A 88 -5.49 10.93 -1.48
C ASP A 88 -6.81 10.29 -1.94
N ARG A 89 -6.92 8.97 -1.73
CA ARG A 89 -8.14 8.19 -1.99
C ARG A 89 -8.70 7.53 -0.73
N ARG A 90 -8.24 7.95 0.45
CA ARG A 90 -8.78 7.48 1.73
C ARG A 90 -10.20 8.01 1.91
N PRO A 91 -11.10 7.25 2.56
CA PRO A 91 -12.41 7.78 2.92
C PRO A 91 -12.25 8.97 3.86
N MET A 92 -13.16 9.95 3.78
CA MET A 92 -13.21 11.04 4.75
C MET A 92 -13.46 10.44 6.14
N GLN A 93 -12.55 10.71 7.08
CA GLN A 93 -12.71 10.31 8.48
C GLN A 93 -13.67 11.23 9.22
#